data_AF-A0A9P9N3E2-F1
#
_entry.id   AF-A0A9P9N3E2-F1
#
_cell.length_a   1.000
_cell.length_b   1.000
_cell.length_c   1.000
_cell.angle_alpha   90.00
_cell.angle_beta   90.00
_cell.angle_gamma   90.00
#
_symmetry.space_group_name_H-M   'P 1'
#
loop_
_entity.id
_entity.type
_entity.pdbx_description
1 polymer ?
#
loop_
_entity_poly.entity_id
_entity_poly.type
_entity_poly.pdbx_seq_one_letter_code
_entity_poly.pdbx_strand_id
1 'polypeptide(L)'
;MSASESDISTSGPEPEASTKKRGRPQSTPIEPYKDEIIRLFLEDDVPIIEIARRMNVDHGLEISERTISRRLTQWKVPRKTNRTTVSVELQERIIYHYNKNLNDDQMARALLAEGYEIKPRNLARLRQKLGMRRRSKYPEFREYSDEELDEEISTEPAIRTGASSSPKTSPKKPRKRTKKVPPNAALIPKVSAFVEQYMSKYDGSHDFNHIKRVVGLAHKIYTEIIKAEEQSGLFEKESSLDLHVVTLAALLHDVGDKKYLEPGQNGETLVLATLLGFGAPEDLALKVQRIVLAVSYSSEIKDRGHVETMIGKYPELAIVQDADRLDAIGAVGIGRTFTFGGAKNARDMGETVQHFDDKLLKLESMMKTAPGKRMARERTERLNVFKGWWEEEQREAEGLLRRK
;
A
#
# COMPACT_ATOMS: atom_id res chain seq x y z
N MET A 1 -53.15 44.58 43.74
CA MET A 1 -54.36 44.64 42.90
C MET A 1 -53.92 44.16 41.52
N SER A 2 -53.87 42.84 41.31
CA SER A 2 -54.92 42.00 40.68
C SER A 2 -55.10 42.39 39.21
N ALA A 3 -54.53 41.67 38.25
CA ALA A 3 -54.95 40.36 37.70
C ALA A 3 -56.31 40.42 36.99
N SER A 4 -56.35 40.13 35.68
CA SER A 4 -57.10 39.00 35.10
C SER A 4 -57.19 39.04 33.56
N GLU A 5 -57.18 37.83 33.03
CA GLU A 5 -57.27 37.31 31.66
C GLU A 5 -58.51 37.74 30.86
N SER A 6 -58.47 37.62 29.53
CA SER A 6 -59.27 36.59 28.81
C SER A 6 -59.13 36.64 27.29
N ASP A 7 -59.12 35.44 26.73
CA ASP A 7 -59.10 35.03 25.33
C ASP A 7 -60.14 35.69 24.41
N ILE A 8 -59.75 35.94 23.16
CA ILE A 8 -60.68 35.90 22.02
C ILE A 8 -60.06 35.09 20.87
N SER A 9 -60.63 33.90 20.72
CA SER A 9 -60.61 33.02 19.55
C SER A 9 -60.97 33.76 18.25
N THR A 10 -60.16 33.59 17.20
CA THR A 10 -60.58 33.88 15.82
C THR A 10 -60.26 32.69 14.92
N SER A 11 -61.34 32.00 14.57
CA SER A 11 -61.45 31.06 13.45
C SER A 11 -61.16 31.77 12.12
N GLY A 12 -60.18 31.29 11.36
CA GLY A 12 -59.96 31.63 9.95
C GLY A 12 -60.00 30.36 9.10
N PRO A 13 -60.65 30.37 7.92
CA PRO A 13 -60.93 29.16 7.15
C PRO A 13 -59.69 28.63 6.41
N GLU A 14 -59.57 27.31 6.37
CA GLU A 14 -58.61 26.58 5.54
C GLU A 14 -58.78 26.94 4.05
N PRO A 15 -57.72 27.25 3.30
CA PRO A 15 -57.79 27.26 1.85
C PRO A 15 -57.65 25.82 1.33
N GLU A 16 -58.73 25.34 0.72
CA GLU A 16 -58.83 24.07 0.01
C GLU A 16 -57.60 23.80 -0.87
N ALA A 17 -56.92 22.70 -0.58
CA ALA A 17 -55.89 22.14 -1.45
C ALA A 17 -56.54 21.68 -2.77
N SER A 18 -56.54 22.56 -3.76
CA SER A 18 -56.79 22.25 -5.16
C SER A 18 -55.79 21.18 -5.65
N THR A 19 -56.21 19.93 -5.56
CA THR A 19 -55.50 18.79 -6.12
C THR A 19 -55.57 18.85 -7.64
N LYS A 20 -54.64 19.60 -8.25
CA LYS A 20 -54.34 19.45 -9.69
C LYS A 20 -53.91 18.01 -9.94
N LYS A 21 -54.83 17.19 -10.46
CA LYS A 21 -54.54 15.89 -11.07
C LYS A 21 -53.35 16.07 -12.01
N ARG A 22 -52.24 15.36 -11.73
CA ARG A 22 -51.09 15.27 -12.63
C ARG A 22 -51.53 14.58 -13.91
N GLY A 23 -52.04 15.37 -14.85
CA GLY A 23 -52.24 14.94 -16.23
C GLY A 23 -50.90 14.51 -16.82
N ARG A 24 -50.93 13.40 -17.58
CA ARG A 24 -49.82 12.90 -18.40
C ARG A 24 -49.10 14.07 -19.08
N PRO A 25 -47.77 14.25 -18.93
CA PRO A 25 -47.08 15.35 -19.59
C PRO A 25 -47.36 15.25 -21.09
N GLN A 26 -47.82 16.36 -21.68
CA GLN A 26 -48.07 16.45 -23.11
C GLN A 26 -46.80 16.00 -23.84
N SER A 27 -46.96 15.14 -24.84
CA SER A 27 -45.85 14.67 -25.66
C SER A 27 -45.25 15.87 -26.38
N THR A 28 -44.15 16.43 -25.88
CA THR A 28 -43.38 17.44 -26.61
C THR A 28 -43.06 16.87 -27.99
N PRO A 29 -43.45 17.54 -29.10
CA PRO A 29 -43.28 17.03 -30.45
C PRO A 29 -41.80 17.07 -30.82
N ILE A 30 -41.08 16.02 -30.41
CA ILE A 30 -39.64 15.85 -30.64
C ILE A 30 -39.34 15.15 -31.97
N GLU A 31 -40.36 14.55 -32.60
CA GLU A 31 -40.22 13.82 -33.86
C GLU A 31 -39.71 14.67 -35.03
N PRO A 32 -40.10 15.96 -35.19
CA PRO A 32 -39.54 16.83 -36.23
C PRO A 32 -38.04 17.07 -36.12
N TYR A 33 -37.47 16.96 -34.91
CA TYR A 33 -36.06 17.20 -34.62
C TYR A 33 -35.23 15.91 -34.56
N LYS A 34 -35.81 14.79 -35.00
CA LYS A 34 -35.18 13.47 -34.95
C LYS A 34 -33.81 13.47 -35.65
N ASP A 35 -33.74 13.98 -36.88
CA ASP A 35 -32.52 13.91 -37.68
C ASP A 35 -31.42 14.82 -37.10
N GLU A 36 -31.79 15.98 -36.55
CA GLU A 36 -30.87 16.89 -35.86
C GLU A 36 -30.32 16.27 -34.57
N ILE A 37 -31.18 15.65 -33.75
CA ILE A 37 -30.77 14.97 -32.52
C ILE A 37 -29.86 13.77 -32.83
N ILE A 38 -30.16 13.02 -33.90
CA ILE A 38 -29.31 11.90 -34.34
C ILE A 38 -27.97 12.41 -34.83
N ARG A 39 -27.94 13.50 -35.62
CA ARG A 39 -26.70 14.12 -36.10
C ARG A 39 -25.83 14.60 -34.93
N LEU A 40 -26.43 15.37 -34.01
CA LEU A 40 -25.74 15.86 -32.82
C LEU A 40 -25.16 14.72 -31.97
N PHE A 41 -25.87 13.59 -31.89
CA PHE A 41 -25.46 12.44 -31.09
C PHE A 41 -24.43 11.52 -31.78
N LEU A 42 -24.57 11.26 -33.08
CA LEU A 42 -23.69 10.35 -33.83
C LEU A 42 -22.51 11.07 -34.46
N GLU A 43 -22.76 12.15 -35.20
CA GLU A 43 -21.78 12.85 -36.03
C GLU A 43 -21.00 13.88 -35.22
N ASP A 44 -21.69 14.74 -34.46
CA ASP A 44 -21.06 15.86 -33.74
C ASP A 44 -20.58 15.48 -32.32
N ASP A 45 -20.81 14.22 -31.89
CA ASP A 45 -20.44 13.66 -30.58
C ASP A 45 -20.87 14.50 -29.35
N VAL A 46 -22.00 15.18 -29.46
CA VAL A 46 -22.49 16.07 -28.39
C VAL A 46 -23.10 15.24 -27.24
N PRO A 47 -22.72 15.50 -25.98
CA PRO A 47 -23.31 14.82 -24.83
C PRO A 47 -24.83 15.01 -24.74
N ILE A 48 -25.56 13.99 -24.30
CA ILE A 48 -27.05 14.01 -24.21
C ILE A 48 -27.57 15.21 -23.40
N ILE A 49 -26.86 15.60 -22.34
CA ILE A 49 -27.16 16.79 -21.53
C ILE A 49 -27.10 18.08 -22.34
N GLU A 50 -26.12 18.20 -23.23
CA GLU A 50 -25.92 19.36 -24.07
C GLU A 50 -26.92 19.37 -25.23
N ILE A 51 -27.25 18.20 -25.80
CA ILE A 51 -28.32 18.07 -26.80
C ILE A 51 -29.66 18.53 -26.21
N ALA A 52 -30.01 18.07 -25.00
CA ALA A 52 -31.25 18.50 -24.35
C ALA A 52 -31.28 20.01 -24.11
N ARG A 53 -30.15 20.61 -23.70
CA ARG A 53 -30.04 22.06 -23.52
C ARG A 53 -30.23 22.82 -24.84
N ARG A 54 -29.54 22.43 -25.90
CA ARG A 54 -29.65 23.08 -27.22
C ARG A 54 -31.06 22.98 -27.78
N MET A 55 -31.68 21.82 -27.70
CA MET A 55 -33.07 21.64 -28.12
C MET A 55 -34.05 22.51 -27.33
N ASN A 56 -33.79 22.76 -26.04
CA ASN A 56 -34.62 23.65 -25.24
C ASN A 56 -34.40 25.14 -25.58
N VAL A 57 -33.16 25.54 -25.87
CA VAL A 57 -32.79 26.93 -26.17
C VAL A 57 -33.14 27.32 -27.61
N ASP A 58 -32.72 26.51 -28.58
CA ASP A 58 -32.79 26.83 -30.00
C ASP A 58 -34.21 26.65 -30.55
N HIS A 59 -34.94 25.66 -30.03
CA HIS A 59 -36.26 25.27 -30.52
C HIS A 59 -37.38 25.47 -29.48
N GLY A 60 -37.07 26.10 -28.34
CA GLY A 60 -38.06 26.43 -27.30
C GLY A 60 -38.74 25.20 -26.67
N LEU A 61 -38.08 24.04 -26.70
CA LEU A 61 -38.63 22.80 -26.18
C LEU A 61 -38.48 22.69 -24.65
N GLU A 62 -39.31 21.86 -24.02
CA GLU A 62 -39.13 21.42 -22.63
C GLU A 62 -38.83 19.92 -22.59
N ILE A 63 -37.60 19.56 -22.97
CA ILE A 63 -37.15 18.17 -22.98
C ILE A 63 -36.01 17.93 -21.98
N SER A 64 -36.12 16.80 -21.27
CA SER A 64 -35.07 16.32 -20.35
C SER A 64 -34.12 15.35 -21.05
N GLU A 65 -32.94 15.16 -20.46
CA GLU A 65 -31.96 14.14 -20.88
C GLU A 65 -32.57 12.74 -21.02
N ARG A 66 -33.49 12.41 -20.10
CA ARG A 66 -34.21 11.14 -20.09
C ARG A 66 -35.11 10.99 -21.31
N THR A 67 -35.70 12.09 -21.79
CA THR A 67 -36.52 12.12 -23.02
C THR A 67 -35.66 11.86 -24.25
N ILE A 68 -34.50 12.51 -24.37
CA ILE A 68 -33.54 12.27 -25.46
C ILE A 68 -33.07 10.81 -25.45
N SER A 69 -32.62 10.31 -24.30
CA SER A 69 -32.11 8.94 -24.15
C SER A 69 -33.16 7.87 -24.51
N ARG A 70 -34.42 8.10 -24.13
CA ARG A 70 -35.55 7.23 -24.50
C ARG A 70 -35.81 7.26 -26.01
N ARG A 71 -35.77 8.43 -26.64
CA ARG A 71 -36.04 8.61 -28.07
C ARG A 71 -34.94 8.02 -28.95
N LEU A 72 -33.68 8.21 -28.61
CA LEU A 72 -32.55 7.55 -29.28
C LEU A 72 -32.69 6.01 -29.23
N THR A 73 -33.20 5.47 -28.12
CA THR A 73 -33.48 4.04 -28.00
C THR A 73 -34.67 3.60 -28.88
N GLN A 74 -35.75 4.38 -28.93
CA GLN A 74 -36.93 4.12 -29.79
C GLN A 74 -36.60 4.21 -31.29
N TRP A 75 -35.75 5.16 -31.67
CA TRP A 75 -35.28 5.35 -33.04
C TRP A 75 -34.21 4.33 -33.45
N LYS A 76 -33.90 3.34 -32.60
CA LYS A 76 -32.88 2.30 -32.83
C LYS A 76 -31.51 2.87 -33.17
N VAL A 77 -31.19 4.05 -32.63
CA VAL A 77 -29.88 4.66 -32.81
C VAL A 77 -28.86 3.80 -32.05
N PRO A 78 -27.80 3.30 -32.72
CA PRO A 78 -26.79 2.52 -32.04
C PRO A 78 -26.20 3.38 -30.93
N ARG A 79 -26.34 2.92 -29.68
CA ARG A 79 -25.67 3.59 -28.57
C ARG A 79 -24.19 3.58 -28.90
N LYS A 80 -23.53 4.75 -28.86
CA LYS A 80 -22.09 4.77 -28.66
C LYS A 80 -21.87 3.96 -27.39
N THR A 81 -21.41 2.72 -27.55
CA THR A 81 -20.68 2.09 -26.47
C THR A 81 -19.63 3.13 -26.17
N ASN A 82 -19.70 3.76 -25.01
CA ASN A 82 -18.53 4.31 -24.36
C ASN A 82 -17.60 3.12 -24.13
N ARG A 83 -17.01 2.61 -25.22
CA ARG A 83 -15.62 2.26 -25.24
C ARG A 83 -14.98 3.59 -24.90
N THR A 84 -14.74 3.78 -23.61
CA THR A 84 -13.40 4.11 -23.18
C THR A 84 -12.48 3.18 -23.96
N THR A 85 -12.17 3.50 -25.21
CA THR A 85 -10.95 3.05 -25.85
C THR A 85 -9.94 3.61 -24.89
N VAL A 86 -9.46 2.73 -24.01
CA VAL A 86 -8.47 3.09 -23.03
C VAL A 86 -7.28 3.49 -23.87
N SER A 87 -7.10 4.81 -24.04
CA SER A 87 -5.97 5.36 -24.77
C SER A 87 -4.72 4.69 -24.23
N VAL A 88 -3.74 4.40 -25.09
CA VAL A 88 -2.47 3.84 -24.65
C VAL A 88 -1.90 4.69 -23.51
N GLU A 89 -2.05 6.02 -23.61
CA GLU A 89 -1.69 6.99 -22.57
C GLU A 89 -2.42 6.74 -21.26
N LEU A 90 -3.73 6.49 -21.30
CA LEU A 90 -4.50 6.19 -20.10
C LEU A 90 -4.07 4.84 -19.49
N GLN A 91 -3.76 3.83 -20.31
CA GLN A 91 -3.22 2.56 -19.80
C GLN A 91 -1.87 2.79 -19.10
N GLU A 92 -1.00 3.58 -19.70
CA GLU A 92 0.30 3.95 -19.13
C GLU A 92 0.15 4.75 -17.83
N ARG A 93 -0.80 5.68 -17.74
CA ARG A 93 -1.10 6.40 -16.48
C ARG A 93 -1.68 5.49 -15.41
N ILE A 94 -2.58 4.57 -15.77
CA ILE A 94 -3.07 3.55 -14.84
C ILE A 94 -1.91 2.69 -14.34
N ILE A 95 -1.02 2.22 -15.21
CA ILE A 95 0.17 1.45 -14.83
C ILE A 95 1.09 2.28 -13.93
N TYR A 96 1.31 3.56 -14.26
CA TYR A 96 2.13 4.48 -13.47
C TYR A 96 1.60 4.64 -12.04
N HIS A 97 0.33 4.99 -11.89
CA HIS A 97 -0.30 5.17 -10.58
C HIS A 97 -0.41 3.86 -9.81
N TYR A 98 -0.62 2.75 -10.52
CA TYR A 98 -0.61 1.42 -9.93
C TYR A 98 0.75 1.04 -9.36
N ASN A 99 1.84 1.32 -10.10
CA ASN A 99 3.23 1.09 -9.66
C ASN A 99 3.65 2.02 -8.52
N LYS A 100 2.96 3.14 -8.32
CA LYS A 100 3.07 3.99 -7.12
C LYS A 100 2.30 3.45 -5.91
N ASN A 101 1.69 2.27 -6.03
CA ASN A 101 0.84 1.65 -5.02
C ASN A 101 -0.39 2.46 -4.59
N LEU A 102 -0.86 3.41 -5.41
CA LEU A 102 -2.08 4.16 -5.12
C LEU A 102 -3.29 3.21 -5.16
N ASN A 103 -4.17 3.21 -4.15
CA ASN A 103 -5.39 2.39 -4.17
C ASN A 103 -6.34 2.82 -5.31
N ASP A 104 -7.37 2.02 -5.62
CA ASP A 104 -8.23 2.28 -6.79
C ASP A 104 -8.90 3.68 -6.71
N ASP A 105 -9.19 4.20 -5.51
CA ASP A 105 -9.75 5.54 -5.31
C ASP A 105 -8.72 6.67 -5.45
N GLN A 106 -7.50 6.47 -4.95
CA GLN A 106 -6.38 7.39 -5.14
C GLN A 106 -5.95 7.46 -6.61
N MET A 107 -5.89 6.31 -7.28
CA MET A 107 -5.64 6.23 -8.72
C MET A 107 -6.73 6.97 -9.50
N ALA A 108 -8.01 6.79 -9.15
CA ALA A 108 -9.10 7.51 -9.79
C ALA A 108 -8.98 9.04 -9.57
N ARG A 109 -8.65 9.49 -8.35
CA ARG A 109 -8.39 10.91 -8.06
C ARG A 109 -7.19 11.47 -8.82
N ALA A 110 -6.08 10.73 -8.89
CA ALA A 110 -4.87 11.15 -9.59
C ALA A 110 -5.08 11.21 -11.11
N LEU A 111 -5.81 10.24 -11.67
CA LEU A 111 -6.23 10.25 -13.07
C LEU A 111 -7.16 11.43 -13.37
N LEU A 112 -8.11 11.73 -12.47
CA LEU A 112 -8.98 12.90 -12.60
C LEU A 112 -8.20 14.22 -12.58
N ALA A 113 -7.21 14.35 -11.69
CA ALA A 113 -6.31 15.52 -11.65
C ALA A 113 -5.48 15.68 -12.93
N GLU A 114 -5.24 14.58 -13.65
CA GLU A 114 -4.56 14.55 -14.95
C GLU A 114 -5.53 14.70 -16.15
N GLY A 115 -6.81 14.94 -15.90
CA GLY A 115 -7.85 15.13 -16.93
C GLY A 115 -8.51 13.84 -17.42
N TYR A 116 -8.22 12.69 -16.81
CA TYR A 116 -8.85 11.41 -17.14
C TYR A 116 -10.06 11.12 -16.24
N GLU A 117 -11.27 11.24 -16.78
CA GLU A 117 -12.49 10.88 -16.04
C GLU A 117 -12.74 9.36 -16.06
N ILE A 118 -12.44 8.69 -14.95
CA ILE A 118 -12.73 7.26 -14.76
C ILE A 118 -13.36 7.01 -13.40
N LYS A 119 -14.54 6.37 -13.40
CA LYS A 119 -15.18 5.89 -12.18
C LYS A 119 -14.35 4.74 -11.56
N PRO A 120 -14.17 4.67 -10.22
CA PRO A 120 -13.37 3.63 -9.56
C PRO A 120 -13.72 2.20 -9.98
N ARG A 121 -15.02 1.89 -10.13
CA ARG A 121 -15.50 0.58 -10.62
C ARG A 121 -15.01 0.23 -12.03
N ASN A 122 -14.87 1.22 -12.92
CA ASN A 122 -14.35 1.01 -14.27
C ASN A 122 -12.83 0.89 -14.25
N LEU A 123 -12.15 1.68 -13.42
CA LEU A 123 -10.71 1.58 -13.20
C LEU A 123 -10.32 0.18 -12.72
N ALA A 124 -11.01 -0.36 -11.72
CA ALA A 124 -10.76 -1.72 -11.20
C ALA A 124 -10.90 -2.79 -12.29
N ARG A 125 -11.90 -2.67 -13.18
CA ARG A 125 -12.09 -3.59 -14.32
C ARG A 125 -10.98 -3.45 -15.36
N LEU A 126 -10.55 -2.23 -15.66
CA LEU A 126 -9.45 -1.97 -16.59
C LEU A 126 -8.12 -2.50 -16.05
N ARG A 127 -7.85 -2.25 -14.78
CA ARG A 127 -6.71 -2.78 -14.04
C ARG A 127 -6.65 -4.30 -14.11
N GLN A 128 -7.78 -4.98 -13.85
CA GLN A 128 -7.88 -6.44 -13.98
C GLN A 128 -7.62 -6.95 -15.40
N LYS A 129 -8.11 -6.25 -16.43
CA LYS A 129 -7.87 -6.59 -17.85
C LYS A 129 -6.40 -6.43 -18.23
N LEU A 130 -5.71 -5.46 -17.66
CA LEU A 130 -4.28 -5.22 -17.82
C LEU A 130 -3.40 -6.17 -16.97
N GLY A 131 -3.99 -7.17 -16.32
CA GLY A 131 -3.27 -8.13 -15.48
C GLY A 131 -2.85 -7.59 -14.11
N MET A 132 -3.15 -6.32 -13.82
CA MET A 132 -2.86 -5.66 -12.56
C MET A 132 -3.88 -6.12 -11.51
N ARG A 133 -3.52 -7.08 -10.65
CA ARG A 133 -4.41 -7.61 -9.61
C ARG A 133 -3.84 -7.30 -8.22
N ARG A 134 -4.62 -6.58 -7.40
CA ARG A 134 -4.36 -6.30 -5.98
C ARG A 134 -5.11 -7.22 -5.02
N ARG A 135 -6.09 -7.97 -5.53
CA ARG A 135 -6.96 -8.78 -4.67
C ARG A 135 -6.21 -10.03 -4.23
N SER A 136 -5.69 -10.00 -3.01
CA SER A 136 -5.24 -11.16 -2.27
C SER A 136 -6.40 -12.15 -2.10
N LYS A 137 -6.12 -13.45 -2.18
CA LYS A 137 -7.09 -14.50 -1.83
C LYS A 137 -7.37 -14.57 -0.32
N TYR A 138 -6.51 -13.93 0.48
CA TYR A 138 -6.57 -13.91 1.94
C TYR A 138 -7.25 -12.60 2.42
N PRO A 139 -8.39 -12.69 3.14
CA PRO A 139 -9.17 -11.51 3.55
C PRO A 139 -8.38 -10.44 4.31
N GLU A 140 -7.40 -10.85 5.11
CA GLU A 140 -6.58 -9.96 5.94
C GLU A 140 -5.65 -9.02 5.16
N PHE A 141 -5.50 -9.22 3.84
CA PHE A 141 -4.71 -8.35 2.96
C PHE A 141 -5.54 -7.70 1.84
N ARG A 142 -6.86 -7.65 2.03
CA ARG A 142 -7.77 -7.05 1.06
C ARG A 142 -7.86 -5.54 1.32
N GLU A 143 -7.42 -4.73 0.37
CA GLU A 143 -7.74 -3.30 0.36
C GLU A 143 -9.25 -3.17 0.06
N TYR A 144 -10.02 -2.78 1.07
CA TYR A 144 -11.41 -2.37 0.95
C TYR A 144 -11.47 -0.90 0.54
N SER A 145 -12.43 -0.51 -0.32
CA SER A 145 -12.74 0.90 -0.53
C SER A 145 -13.38 1.51 0.72
N ASP A 146 -13.29 2.83 0.91
CA ASP A 146 -13.92 3.52 2.05
C ASP A 146 -15.42 3.18 2.17
N GLU A 147 -16.12 3.01 1.04
CA GLU A 147 -17.53 2.56 0.97
C GLU A 147 -17.75 1.12 1.49
N GLU A 148 -16.75 0.23 1.36
CA GLU A 148 -16.83 -1.18 1.82
C GLU A 148 -16.48 -1.30 3.31
N LEU A 149 -15.68 -0.38 3.86
CA LEU A 149 -15.38 -0.28 5.29
C LEU A 149 -16.59 0.17 6.11
N ASP A 150 -17.39 1.09 5.57
CA ASP A 150 -18.63 1.56 6.21
C ASP A 150 -19.72 0.47 6.26
N GLU A 151 -19.77 -0.43 5.27
CA GLU A 151 -20.70 -1.57 5.26
C GLU A 151 -20.28 -2.68 6.26
N GLU A 152 -18.98 -2.92 6.44
CA GLU A 152 -18.46 -3.98 7.34
C GLU A 152 -18.60 -3.60 8.83
N ILE A 153 -18.54 -2.31 9.18
CA ILE A 153 -18.79 -1.81 10.54
C ILE A 153 -20.27 -1.97 10.96
N SER A 154 -21.19 -2.11 9.99
CA SER A 154 -22.63 -2.25 10.27
C SER A 154 -23.09 -3.69 10.52
N THR A 155 -22.24 -4.70 10.29
CA THR A 155 -22.62 -6.11 10.46
C THR A 155 -21.73 -6.84 11.45
N GLU A 156 -22.13 -6.85 12.73
CA GLU A 156 -21.62 -7.83 13.70
C GLU A 156 -22.09 -9.26 13.37
N PRO A 157 -21.31 -10.30 13.71
CA PRO A 157 -21.48 -11.64 13.15
C PRO A 157 -22.55 -12.45 13.90
N ALA A 158 -23.62 -12.79 13.19
CA ALA A 158 -24.52 -13.86 13.62
C ALA A 158 -23.81 -15.22 13.50
N ILE A 159 -23.59 -15.86 14.65
CA ILE A 159 -23.21 -17.26 14.77
C ILE A 159 -24.20 -18.13 13.97
N ARG A 160 -23.72 -18.84 12.96
CA ARG A 160 -24.46 -19.96 12.36
C ARG A 160 -23.59 -21.19 12.17
N THR A 161 -24.14 -22.26 12.71
CA THR A 161 -23.67 -23.62 12.82
C THR A 161 -23.78 -24.39 11.50
N GLY A 162 -22.81 -25.27 11.27
CA GLY A 162 -22.88 -26.57 10.59
C GLY A 162 -23.64 -26.73 9.26
N ALA A 163 -22.90 -27.11 8.20
CA ALA A 163 -23.26 -28.28 7.39
C ALA A 163 -22.09 -28.76 6.51
N SER A 164 -21.92 -30.09 6.56
CA SER A 164 -21.09 -30.99 5.75
C SER A 164 -21.15 -30.76 4.23
N SER A 165 -19.99 -30.88 3.56
CA SER A 165 -19.90 -31.67 2.31
C SER A 165 -18.46 -32.10 2.00
N SER A 166 -18.31 -33.39 1.68
CA SER A 166 -17.05 -34.10 1.44
C SER A 166 -16.40 -33.79 0.08
N PRO A 167 -15.07 -33.97 -0.07
CA PRO A 167 -14.35 -33.67 -1.31
C PRO A 167 -14.31 -34.87 -2.27
N LYS A 168 -14.66 -34.67 -3.55
CA LYS A 168 -14.38 -35.65 -4.62
C LYS A 168 -12.96 -35.47 -5.16
N THR A 169 -12.14 -36.49 -4.92
CA THR A 169 -10.79 -36.68 -5.47
C THR A 169 -10.84 -37.22 -6.91
N SER A 170 -9.91 -36.78 -7.76
CA SER A 170 -9.57 -37.47 -9.02
C SER A 170 -8.05 -37.45 -9.22
N PRO A 171 -7.41 -38.55 -9.64
CA PRO A 171 -5.97 -38.72 -9.56
C PRO A 171 -5.22 -38.07 -10.74
N LYS A 172 -4.11 -37.37 -10.45
CA LYS A 172 -3.20 -36.80 -11.46
C LYS A 172 -2.11 -37.81 -11.83
N LYS A 173 -1.89 -38.02 -13.14
CA LYS A 173 -0.73 -38.76 -13.70
C LYS A 173 0.56 -37.92 -13.61
N PRO A 174 1.75 -38.55 -13.49
CA PRO A 174 3.00 -37.84 -13.24
C PRO A 174 3.56 -37.23 -14.54
N ARG A 175 3.87 -35.92 -14.51
CA ARG A 175 4.65 -35.26 -15.56
C ARG A 175 6.09 -35.07 -15.09
N LYS A 176 7.03 -35.59 -15.88
CA LYS A 176 8.49 -35.43 -15.72
C LYS A 176 8.84 -33.95 -15.55
N ARG A 177 9.56 -33.61 -14.47
CA ARG A 177 10.00 -32.25 -14.15
C ARG A 177 11.25 -31.92 -14.98
N THR A 178 11.11 -31.06 -15.97
CA THR A 178 12.23 -30.34 -16.58
C THR A 178 12.60 -29.15 -15.67
N LYS A 179 13.89 -28.96 -15.38
CA LYS A 179 14.41 -27.85 -14.54
C LYS A 179 13.89 -26.50 -15.08
N LYS A 180 13.08 -25.79 -14.29
CA LYS A 180 12.58 -24.44 -14.61
C LYS A 180 13.57 -23.39 -14.11
N VAL A 181 14.07 -22.57 -15.03
CA VAL A 181 14.68 -21.27 -14.71
C VAL A 181 13.59 -20.38 -14.06
N PRO A 182 13.86 -19.60 -12.99
CA PRO A 182 12.80 -18.84 -12.33
C PRO A 182 12.33 -17.67 -13.21
N PRO A 183 11.02 -17.35 -13.27
CA PRO A 183 10.48 -16.34 -14.18
C PRO A 183 10.76 -14.86 -13.80
N ASN A 184 11.57 -14.60 -12.77
CA ASN A 184 11.57 -13.32 -12.03
C ASN A 184 12.92 -12.58 -12.05
N ALA A 185 13.84 -12.86 -12.97
CA ALA A 185 15.15 -12.19 -13.00
C ALA A 185 15.08 -10.65 -13.06
N ALA A 186 13.98 -10.09 -13.61
CA ALA A 186 13.75 -8.66 -13.71
C ALA A 186 13.05 -8.03 -12.48
N LEU A 187 12.70 -8.80 -11.45
CA LEU A 187 11.95 -8.30 -10.29
C LEU A 187 12.82 -7.45 -9.36
N ILE A 188 14.02 -7.93 -9.01
CA ILE A 188 14.94 -7.22 -8.12
C ILE A 188 15.29 -5.81 -8.67
N PRO A 189 15.70 -5.63 -9.95
CA PRO A 189 15.98 -4.30 -10.48
C PRO A 189 14.80 -3.33 -10.40
N LYS A 190 13.57 -3.80 -10.69
CA LYS A 190 12.36 -2.97 -10.58
C LYS A 190 12.09 -2.53 -9.15
N VAL A 191 12.20 -3.47 -8.20
CA VAL A 191 12.03 -3.19 -6.77
C VAL A 191 13.11 -2.24 -6.28
N SER A 192 14.38 -2.44 -6.67
CA SER A 192 15.48 -1.56 -6.30
C SER A 192 15.24 -0.12 -6.78
N ALA A 193 14.83 0.07 -8.04
CA ALA A 193 14.51 1.38 -8.58
C ALA A 193 13.32 2.04 -7.84
N PHE A 194 12.28 1.26 -7.52
CA PHE A 194 11.16 1.74 -6.71
C PHE A 194 11.61 2.18 -5.32
N VAL A 195 12.42 1.38 -4.64
CA VAL A 195 12.92 1.70 -3.29
C VAL A 195 13.83 2.92 -3.33
N GLU A 196 14.69 3.06 -4.32
CA GLU A 196 15.54 4.26 -4.48
C GLU A 196 14.69 5.52 -4.61
N GLN A 197 13.62 5.48 -5.41
CA GLN A 197 12.68 6.60 -5.53
C GLN A 197 11.85 6.82 -4.26
N TYR A 198 11.40 5.74 -3.61
CA TYR A 198 10.64 5.83 -2.36
C TYR A 198 11.49 6.46 -1.25
N MET A 199 12.78 6.09 -1.19
CA MET A 199 13.72 6.53 -0.16
C MET A 199 14.34 7.91 -0.44
N SER A 200 14.20 8.46 -1.63
CA SER A 200 14.82 9.74 -2.01
C SER A 200 14.32 10.95 -1.22
N LYS A 201 13.21 10.79 -0.49
CA LYS A 201 12.60 11.83 0.35
C LYS A 201 13.20 11.88 1.76
N TYR A 202 14.04 10.91 2.14
CA TYR A 202 14.52 10.74 3.51
C TYR A 202 15.91 11.34 3.74
N ASP A 203 16.21 11.62 5.01
CA ASP A 203 17.52 12.11 5.45
C ASP A 203 18.59 11.00 5.40
N GLY A 204 19.86 11.40 5.53
CA GLY A 204 21.02 10.50 5.39
C GLY A 204 21.11 9.37 6.43
N SER A 205 20.25 9.34 7.46
CA SER A 205 20.23 8.25 8.44
C SER A 205 19.40 7.02 7.98
N HIS A 206 18.46 7.23 7.05
CA HIS A 206 17.53 6.22 6.51
C HIS A 206 17.37 6.36 4.98
N ASP A 207 18.47 6.67 4.30
CA ASP A 207 18.50 6.84 2.84
C ASP A 207 18.63 5.50 2.10
N PHE A 208 18.63 5.56 0.76
CA PHE A 208 18.86 4.37 -0.06
C PHE A 208 20.23 3.72 0.18
N ASN A 209 21.23 4.45 0.72
CA ASN A 209 22.52 3.86 1.08
C ASN A 209 22.40 2.91 2.27
N HIS A 210 21.54 3.22 3.26
CA HIS A 210 21.20 2.28 4.32
C HIS A 210 20.64 0.96 3.74
N ILE A 211 19.65 1.04 2.86
CA ILE A 211 19.06 -0.16 2.22
C ILE A 211 20.14 -0.98 1.50
N LYS A 212 21.01 -0.34 0.71
CA LYS A 212 22.10 -1.02 0.00
C LYS A 212 23.04 -1.76 0.96
N ARG A 213 23.39 -1.16 2.11
CA ARG A 213 24.24 -1.81 3.12
C ARG A 213 23.51 -2.99 3.77
N VAL A 214 22.23 -2.86 4.11
CA VAL A 214 21.43 -3.95 4.67
C VAL A 214 21.34 -5.13 3.70
N VAL A 215 21.08 -4.87 2.41
CA VAL A 215 21.08 -5.93 1.37
C VAL A 215 22.44 -6.62 1.29
N GLY A 216 23.54 -5.86 1.26
CA GLY A 216 24.89 -6.42 1.23
C GLY A 216 25.24 -7.26 2.47
N LEU A 217 24.80 -6.81 3.66
CA LEU A 217 24.98 -7.56 4.91
C LEU A 217 24.13 -8.83 4.93
N ALA A 218 22.89 -8.77 4.44
CA ALA A 218 22.01 -9.93 4.32
C ALA A 218 22.60 -10.98 3.37
N HIS A 219 23.16 -10.55 2.23
CA HIS A 219 23.87 -11.44 1.29
C HIS A 219 25.12 -12.06 1.91
N LYS A 220 25.88 -11.30 2.70
CA LYS A 220 27.04 -11.81 3.43
C LYS A 220 26.63 -12.88 4.44
N ILE A 221 25.62 -12.61 5.27
CA ILE A 221 25.08 -13.58 6.24
C ILE A 221 24.61 -14.84 5.52
N TYR A 222 23.80 -14.69 4.48
CA TYR A 222 23.31 -15.81 3.67
C TYR A 222 24.47 -16.67 3.15
N THR A 223 25.47 -16.04 2.53
CA THR A 223 26.62 -16.75 1.96
C THR A 223 27.43 -17.50 3.02
N GLU A 224 27.63 -16.92 4.20
CA GLU A 224 28.33 -17.60 5.30
C GLU A 224 27.54 -18.79 5.85
N ILE A 225 26.21 -18.71 5.92
CA ILE A 225 25.35 -19.83 6.33
C ILE A 225 25.44 -20.96 5.30
N ILE A 226 25.23 -20.65 4.01
CA ILE A 226 25.31 -21.67 2.94
C ILE A 226 26.68 -22.36 2.95
N LYS A 227 27.78 -21.60 3.00
CA LYS A 227 29.13 -22.19 3.07
C LYS A 227 29.33 -23.12 4.27
N ALA A 228 28.78 -22.76 5.43
CA ALA A 228 28.86 -23.60 6.62
C ALA A 228 28.01 -24.89 6.47
N GLU A 229 26.82 -24.79 5.88
CA GLU A 229 25.97 -25.95 5.54
C GLU A 229 26.70 -26.89 4.57
N GLU A 230 27.32 -26.34 3.53
CA GLU A 230 28.11 -27.10 2.56
C GLU A 230 29.29 -27.85 3.22
N GLN A 231 30.03 -27.19 4.10
CA GLN A 231 31.17 -27.78 4.81
C GLN A 231 30.77 -28.86 5.83
N SER A 232 29.55 -28.78 6.37
CA SER A 232 29.05 -29.72 7.38
C SER A 232 28.58 -31.07 6.81
N GLY A 233 28.59 -31.24 5.48
CA GLY A 233 28.19 -32.50 4.82
C GLY A 233 26.68 -32.77 4.84
N LEU A 234 25.86 -31.83 5.31
CA LEU A 234 24.38 -31.90 5.35
C LEU A 234 23.69 -31.74 3.97
N PHE A 235 24.42 -31.95 2.88
CA PHE A 235 24.01 -31.72 1.48
C PHE A 235 22.81 -32.55 0.99
N GLU A 236 22.32 -33.51 1.76
CA GLU A 236 21.13 -34.29 1.38
C GLU A 236 19.84 -33.47 1.44
N LYS A 237 19.85 -32.29 2.09
CA LYS A 237 18.69 -31.40 2.19
C LYS A 237 18.96 -30.09 1.45
N GLU A 238 18.10 -29.76 0.49
CA GLU A 238 18.08 -28.44 -0.16
C GLU A 238 17.94 -27.37 0.94
N SER A 239 18.85 -26.37 0.95
CA SER A 239 18.84 -25.32 1.97
C SER A 239 17.46 -24.66 2.01
N SER A 240 16.90 -24.49 3.20
CA SER A 240 15.57 -23.87 3.36
C SER A 240 15.55 -22.37 3.09
N LEU A 241 16.72 -21.77 2.82
CA LEU A 241 16.89 -20.33 2.65
C LEU A 241 16.82 -19.92 1.17
N ASP A 242 15.89 -19.02 0.86
CA ASP A 242 15.75 -18.43 -0.47
C ASP A 242 16.41 -17.05 -0.55
N LEU A 243 17.54 -16.94 -1.28
CA LEU A 243 18.24 -15.66 -1.49
C LEU A 243 17.36 -14.60 -2.14
N HIS A 244 16.42 -14.98 -3.00
CA HIS A 244 15.51 -14.05 -3.64
C HIS A 244 14.59 -13.41 -2.60
N VAL A 245 14.06 -14.19 -1.67
CA VAL A 245 13.24 -13.71 -0.56
C VAL A 245 14.07 -12.82 0.37
N VAL A 246 15.30 -13.23 0.73
CA VAL A 246 16.22 -12.41 1.54
C VAL A 246 16.45 -11.05 0.88
N THR A 247 16.71 -11.03 -0.42
CA THR A 247 17.01 -9.80 -1.17
C THR A 247 15.79 -8.86 -1.22
N LEU A 248 14.61 -9.39 -1.55
CA LEU A 248 13.39 -8.59 -1.65
C LEU A 248 12.96 -8.06 -0.27
N ALA A 249 13.04 -8.89 0.77
CA ALA A 249 12.72 -8.47 2.13
C ALA A 249 13.70 -7.41 2.64
N ALA A 250 15.01 -7.56 2.40
CA ALA A 250 16.01 -6.54 2.76
C ALA A 250 15.82 -5.22 1.99
N LEU A 251 15.45 -5.26 0.71
CA LEU A 251 15.15 -4.06 -0.07
C LEU A 251 13.90 -3.32 0.47
N LEU A 252 12.89 -4.07 0.92
CA LEU A 252 11.56 -3.53 1.24
C LEU A 252 11.31 -3.34 2.75
N HIS A 253 12.27 -3.67 3.63
CA HIS A 253 12.02 -3.72 5.08
C HIS A 253 11.56 -2.38 5.69
N ASP A 254 12.05 -1.26 5.16
CA ASP A 254 11.66 0.09 5.59
C ASP A 254 10.49 0.67 4.76
N VAL A 255 10.02 -0.04 3.73
CA VAL A 255 8.86 0.37 2.93
C VAL A 255 7.59 0.11 3.73
N GLY A 256 6.82 1.16 3.98
CA GLY A 256 5.56 1.08 4.73
C GLY A 256 5.72 1.12 6.25
N ASP A 257 6.89 1.50 6.79
CA ASP A 257 7.00 1.89 8.19
C ASP A 257 6.03 3.05 8.45
N LYS A 258 5.30 2.97 9.58
CA LYS A 258 4.29 3.93 10.01
C LYS A 258 4.79 5.38 10.01
N LYS A 259 6.10 5.59 10.19
CA LYS A 259 6.74 6.91 10.13
C LYS A 259 6.69 7.55 8.74
N TYR A 260 6.43 6.77 7.70
CA TYR A 260 6.61 7.17 6.30
C TYR A 260 5.41 6.84 5.40
N LEU A 261 4.31 6.32 5.96
CA LEU A 261 3.08 6.07 5.21
C LEU A 261 2.42 7.40 4.81
N GLU A 262 2.08 7.53 3.53
CA GLU A 262 1.24 8.62 3.04
C GLU A 262 -0.23 8.36 3.43
N PRO A 263 -1.08 9.41 3.57
CA PRO A 263 -2.49 9.24 3.90
C PRO A 263 -3.21 8.26 2.95
N GLY A 264 -3.78 7.19 3.52
CA GLY A 264 -4.48 6.13 2.78
C GLY A 264 -3.61 4.95 2.34
N GLN A 265 -2.31 4.94 2.64
CA GLN A 265 -1.47 3.75 2.49
C GLN A 265 -1.58 2.84 3.73
N ASN A 266 -1.67 1.54 3.50
CA ASN A 266 -1.61 0.53 4.57
C ASN A 266 -0.25 -0.19 4.52
N GLY A 267 0.58 0.00 5.54
CA GLY A 267 1.89 -0.68 5.66
C GLY A 267 1.79 -2.21 5.73
N GLU A 268 0.62 -2.74 6.10
CA GLU A 268 0.34 -4.19 6.16
C GLU A 268 0.13 -4.82 4.78
N THR A 269 -0.16 -4.02 3.75
CA THR A 269 -0.43 -4.49 2.38
C THR A 269 0.50 -3.87 1.34
N LEU A 270 1.22 -2.79 1.66
CA LEU A 270 2.01 -2.02 0.70
C LEU A 270 3.06 -2.87 -0.03
N VAL A 271 3.82 -3.69 0.69
CA VAL A 271 4.85 -4.56 0.10
C VAL A 271 4.25 -5.63 -0.80
N LEU A 272 3.14 -6.24 -0.36
CA LEU A 272 2.37 -7.19 -1.16
C LEU A 272 1.89 -6.56 -2.46
N ALA A 273 1.23 -5.39 -2.39
CA ALA A 273 0.73 -4.67 -3.55
C ALA A 273 1.85 -4.29 -4.52
N THR A 274 2.99 -3.83 -3.99
CA THR A 274 4.19 -3.48 -4.78
C THR A 274 4.69 -4.67 -5.58
N LEU A 275 4.89 -5.80 -4.91
CA LEU A 275 5.46 -7.00 -5.53
C LEU A 275 4.50 -7.59 -6.56
N LEU A 276 3.21 -7.70 -6.24
CA LEU A 276 2.18 -8.08 -7.21
C LEU A 276 2.17 -7.12 -8.40
N GLY A 277 2.39 -5.83 -8.16
CA GLY A 277 2.42 -4.81 -9.19
C GLY A 277 3.56 -4.98 -10.19
N PHE A 278 4.72 -5.43 -9.71
CA PHE A 278 5.85 -5.77 -10.57
C PHE A 278 5.78 -7.17 -11.21
N GLY A 279 4.69 -7.91 -10.97
CA GLY A 279 4.43 -9.22 -11.55
C GLY A 279 5.00 -10.38 -10.73
N ALA A 280 5.28 -10.17 -9.44
CA ALA A 280 5.70 -11.26 -8.56
C ALA A 280 4.55 -12.27 -8.34
N PRO A 281 4.86 -13.57 -8.21
CA PRO A 281 3.92 -14.56 -7.72
C PRO A 281 3.35 -14.18 -6.35
N GLU A 282 2.06 -14.45 -6.13
CA GLU A 282 1.35 -14.08 -4.89
C GLU A 282 1.94 -14.75 -3.65
N ASP A 283 2.38 -16.01 -3.75
CA ASP A 283 3.05 -16.74 -2.68
C ASP A 283 4.37 -16.09 -2.26
N LEU A 284 5.17 -15.66 -3.23
CA LEU A 284 6.41 -14.91 -2.99
C LEU A 284 6.09 -13.56 -2.32
N ALA A 285 5.13 -12.81 -2.87
CA ALA A 285 4.77 -11.49 -2.35
C ALA A 285 4.22 -11.56 -0.92
N LEU A 286 3.39 -12.55 -0.61
CA LEU A 286 2.89 -12.81 0.75
C LEU A 286 4.01 -13.21 1.70
N LYS A 287 4.95 -14.06 1.26
CA LYS A 287 6.11 -14.45 2.08
C LYS A 287 6.95 -13.23 2.43
N VAL A 288 7.25 -12.37 1.46
CA VAL A 288 8.05 -11.15 1.68
C VAL A 288 7.31 -10.14 2.58
N GLN A 289 6.03 -9.86 2.35
CA GLN A 289 5.24 -8.97 3.22
C GLN A 289 5.25 -9.44 4.69
N ARG A 290 5.07 -10.75 4.91
CA ARG A 290 5.10 -11.34 6.25
C ARG A 290 6.45 -11.19 6.94
N ILE A 291 7.54 -11.35 6.19
CA ILE A 291 8.90 -11.12 6.72
C ILE A 291 9.06 -9.64 7.08
N VAL A 292 8.76 -8.72 6.16
CA VAL A 292 8.93 -7.27 6.37
C VAL A 292 8.20 -6.79 7.62
N LEU A 293 6.96 -7.20 7.85
CA LEU A 293 6.19 -6.81 9.05
C LEU A 293 6.84 -7.24 10.38
N ALA A 294 7.66 -8.29 10.34
CA ALA A 294 8.34 -8.84 11.51
C ALA A 294 9.79 -8.36 11.66
N VAL A 295 10.35 -7.57 10.73
CA VAL A 295 11.76 -7.13 10.81
C VAL A 295 12.01 -6.14 11.96
N SER A 296 11.08 -5.22 12.21
CA SER A 296 11.35 -4.07 13.08
C SER A 296 11.67 -4.44 14.54
N TYR A 297 12.64 -3.72 15.14
CA TYR A 297 13.00 -3.86 16.57
C TYR A 297 11.78 -3.68 17.50
N SER A 298 10.94 -2.69 17.23
CA SER A 298 9.76 -2.40 18.05
C SER A 298 8.71 -3.50 17.97
N SER A 299 8.57 -4.18 16.83
CA SER A 299 7.71 -5.36 16.71
C SER A 299 8.24 -6.52 17.55
N GLU A 300 9.55 -6.78 17.53
CA GLU A 300 10.13 -7.88 18.32
C GLU A 300 10.03 -7.67 19.84
N ILE A 301 10.28 -6.45 20.32
CA ILE A 301 10.19 -6.17 21.77
C ILE A 301 8.77 -6.36 22.30
N LYS A 302 7.74 -6.11 21.47
CA LYS A 302 6.34 -6.32 21.86
C LYS A 302 5.97 -7.80 21.97
N ASP A 303 6.47 -8.64 21.07
CA ASP A 303 6.16 -10.07 21.05
C ASP A 303 7.33 -10.90 20.50
N ARG A 304 8.20 -11.33 21.41
CA ARG A 304 9.37 -12.18 21.08
C ARG A 304 8.95 -13.58 20.65
N GLY A 305 7.86 -14.12 21.21
CA GLY A 305 7.39 -15.48 20.91
C GLY A 305 6.84 -15.60 19.50
N HIS A 306 6.14 -14.56 19.03
CA HIS A 306 5.68 -14.46 17.66
C HIS A 306 6.85 -14.41 16.67
N VAL A 307 7.89 -13.61 16.94
CA VAL A 307 9.07 -13.53 16.07
C VAL A 307 9.79 -14.87 15.97
N GLU A 308 9.97 -15.60 17.08
CA GLU A 308 10.57 -16.94 17.06
C GLU A 308 9.75 -17.92 16.20
N THR A 309 8.43 -17.89 16.34
CA THR A 309 7.51 -18.71 15.52
C THR A 309 7.61 -18.34 14.04
N MET A 310 7.72 -17.04 13.74
CA MET A 310 7.88 -16.54 12.38
C MET A 310 9.22 -16.93 11.77
N ILE A 311 10.31 -16.90 12.53
CA ILE A 311 11.63 -17.39 12.08
C ILE A 311 11.57 -18.89 11.78
N GLY A 312 10.91 -19.68 12.62
CA GLY A 312 10.71 -21.12 12.36
C GLY A 312 9.97 -21.41 11.05
N LYS A 313 9.07 -20.52 10.62
CA LYS A 313 8.32 -20.63 9.37
C LYS A 313 9.01 -19.96 8.17
N TYR A 314 9.75 -18.89 8.42
CA TYR A 314 10.41 -18.03 7.44
C TYR A 314 11.83 -17.72 7.92
N PRO A 315 12.79 -18.64 7.75
CA PRO A 315 14.15 -18.50 8.28
C PRO A 315 14.90 -17.30 7.68
N GLU A 316 14.47 -16.79 6.52
CA GLU A 316 15.01 -15.55 5.93
C GLU A 316 14.80 -14.32 6.83
N LEU A 317 13.79 -14.32 7.70
CA LEU A 317 13.55 -13.24 8.66
C LEU A 317 14.75 -13.02 9.58
N ALA A 318 15.39 -14.09 10.05
CA ALA A 318 16.57 -14.03 10.91
C ALA A 318 17.74 -13.31 10.21
N ILE A 319 17.92 -13.56 8.92
CA ILE A 319 18.98 -12.92 8.11
C ILE A 319 18.72 -11.43 7.95
N VAL A 320 17.48 -11.06 7.62
CA VAL A 320 17.12 -9.66 7.38
C VAL A 320 17.16 -8.84 8.68
N GLN A 321 16.66 -9.40 9.80
CA GLN A 321 16.75 -8.76 11.11
C GLN A 321 18.19 -8.52 11.54
N ASP A 322 19.07 -9.52 11.38
CA ASP A 322 20.48 -9.37 11.74
C ASP A 322 21.17 -8.33 10.85
N ALA A 323 20.89 -8.33 9.54
CA ALA A 323 21.47 -7.38 8.60
C ALA A 323 21.09 -5.92 8.91
N ASP A 324 19.81 -5.65 9.19
CA ASP A 324 19.34 -4.32 9.58
C ASP A 324 20.01 -3.85 10.89
N ARG A 325 20.01 -4.72 11.91
CA ARG A 325 20.61 -4.41 13.22
C ARG A 325 22.12 -4.20 13.14
N LEU A 326 22.82 -4.96 12.30
CA LEU A 326 24.24 -4.76 12.07
C LEU A 326 24.52 -3.37 11.51
N ASP A 327 23.69 -2.84 10.61
CA ASP A 327 23.85 -1.48 10.07
C ASP A 327 23.54 -0.38 11.11
N ALA A 328 22.90 -0.71 12.22
CA ALA A 328 22.65 0.20 13.34
C ALA A 328 23.80 0.25 14.35
N ILE A 329 24.81 -0.63 14.26
CA ILE A 329 25.94 -0.71 15.20
C ILE A 329 27.30 -0.57 14.49
N GLY A 330 28.36 -0.39 15.28
CA GLY A 330 29.70 -0.13 14.76
C GLY A 330 29.86 1.28 14.21
N ALA A 331 30.92 1.51 13.41
CA ALA A 331 31.27 2.85 12.92
C ALA A 331 30.14 3.52 12.12
N VAL A 332 29.46 2.76 11.25
CA VAL A 332 28.30 3.25 10.50
C VAL A 332 27.14 3.56 11.45
N GLY A 333 26.90 2.70 12.45
CA GLY A 333 25.87 2.91 13.48
C GLY A 333 26.07 4.21 14.27
N ILE A 334 27.32 4.52 14.65
CA ILE A 334 27.68 5.79 15.30
C ILE A 334 27.27 6.96 14.39
N GLY A 335 27.76 6.96 13.14
CA GLY A 335 27.44 8.02 12.18
C GLY A 335 25.94 8.22 12.00
N ARG A 336 25.18 7.14 11.77
CA ARG A 336 23.72 7.18 11.61
C ARG A 336 23.02 7.73 12.85
N THR A 337 23.46 7.36 14.04
CA THR A 337 22.81 7.76 15.30
C THR A 337 22.94 9.26 15.54
N PHE A 338 24.12 9.84 15.29
CA PHE A 338 24.32 11.29 15.33
C PHE A 338 23.61 12.03 14.19
N THR A 339 23.62 11.49 12.97
CA THR A 339 22.87 12.08 11.85
C THR A 339 21.36 12.14 12.16
N PHE A 340 20.79 11.06 12.70
CA PHE A 340 19.38 11.03 13.08
C PHE A 340 19.05 11.98 14.24
N GLY A 341 19.89 11.99 15.29
CA GLY A 341 19.74 12.89 16.44
C GLY A 341 19.70 14.36 16.02
N GLY A 342 20.64 14.76 15.17
CA GLY A 342 20.71 16.11 14.61
C GLY A 342 19.56 16.43 13.64
N ALA A 343 19.23 15.55 12.70
CA ALA A 343 18.18 15.79 11.71
C ALA A 343 16.78 15.94 12.32
N LYS A 344 16.51 15.24 13.43
CA LYS A 344 15.21 15.31 14.11
C LYS A 344 15.12 16.43 15.14
N ASN A 345 16.19 17.18 15.40
CA ASN A 345 16.31 18.11 16.55
C ASN A 345 15.82 17.47 17.86
N ALA A 346 15.92 16.13 17.94
CA ALA A 346 15.20 15.36 18.95
C ALA A 346 16.09 15.05 20.15
N ARG A 347 17.41 15.15 19.98
CA ARG A 347 18.40 14.81 21.01
C ARG A 347 19.61 15.71 20.91
N ASP A 348 20.11 16.14 22.05
CA ASP A 348 21.48 16.64 22.11
C ASP A 348 22.50 15.51 21.91
N MET A 349 23.79 15.85 21.84
CA MET A 349 24.82 14.84 21.61
C MET A 349 24.97 13.87 22.79
N GLY A 350 24.72 14.30 24.02
CA GLY A 350 24.75 13.43 25.21
C GLY A 350 23.59 12.43 25.22
N GLU A 351 22.38 12.88 24.94
CA GLU A 351 21.20 12.01 24.77
C GLU A 351 21.37 11.05 23.58
N THR A 352 22.09 11.47 22.54
CA THR A 352 22.44 10.61 21.40
C THR A 352 23.40 9.48 21.82
N VAL A 353 24.38 9.77 22.68
CA VAL A 353 25.27 8.74 23.25
C VAL A 353 24.51 7.84 24.24
N GLN A 354 23.60 8.39 25.04
CA GLN A 354 22.74 7.60 25.93
C GLN A 354 21.91 6.56 25.16
N HIS A 355 21.53 6.85 23.91
CA HIS A 355 20.85 5.91 23.04
C HIS A 355 21.66 4.61 22.78
N PHE A 356 22.98 4.66 22.93
CA PHE A 356 23.83 3.50 22.77
C PHE A 356 23.48 2.45 23.84
N ASP A 357 23.36 2.87 25.10
CA ASP A 357 22.97 1.99 26.21
C ASP A 357 21.50 1.57 26.11
N ASP A 358 20.63 2.51 25.73
CA ASP A 358 19.19 2.25 25.68
C ASP A 358 18.83 1.19 24.65
N LYS A 359 19.55 1.16 23.52
CA LYS A 359 19.23 0.30 22.39
C LYS A 359 20.44 -0.38 21.75
N LEU A 360 21.43 0.38 21.27
CA LEU A 360 22.42 -0.15 20.31
C LEU A 360 23.26 -1.29 20.89
N LEU A 361 23.73 -1.16 22.13
CA LEU A 361 24.53 -2.18 22.81
C LEU A 361 23.72 -3.46 23.10
N LYS A 362 22.39 -3.38 23.17
CA LYS A 362 21.52 -4.55 23.37
C LYS A 362 21.38 -5.41 22.10
N LEU A 363 21.63 -4.83 20.93
CA LEU A 363 21.38 -5.49 19.64
C LEU A 363 22.25 -6.73 19.42
N GLU A 364 23.47 -6.79 19.96
CA GLU A 364 24.33 -7.97 19.85
C GLU A 364 23.67 -9.23 20.38
N SER A 365 23.09 -9.15 21.58
CA SER A 365 22.40 -10.27 22.23
C SER A 365 21.12 -10.72 21.49
N MET A 366 20.61 -9.86 20.60
CA MET A 366 19.37 -10.08 19.85
C MET A 366 19.60 -10.66 18.45
N MET A 367 20.86 -10.80 18.04
CA MET A 367 21.20 -11.43 16.76
C MET A 367 20.76 -12.90 16.74
N LYS A 368 20.25 -13.35 15.62
CA LYS A 368 19.64 -14.67 15.43
C LYS A 368 20.65 -15.67 14.86
N THR A 369 21.39 -15.24 13.85
CA THR A 369 22.32 -16.08 13.09
C THR A 369 23.71 -16.10 13.73
N ALA A 370 24.43 -17.21 13.56
CA ALA A 370 25.84 -17.30 13.98
C ALA A 370 26.75 -16.22 13.35
N PRO A 371 26.73 -16.00 12.01
CA PRO A 371 27.51 -14.92 11.40
C PRO A 371 27.08 -13.53 11.89
N GLY A 372 25.77 -13.30 12.09
CA GLY A 372 25.24 -12.06 12.65
C GLY A 372 25.80 -11.76 14.04
N LYS A 373 25.76 -12.73 14.95
CA LYS A 373 26.35 -12.64 16.29
C LYS A 373 27.84 -12.30 16.27
N ARG A 374 28.62 -12.97 15.41
CA ARG A 374 30.07 -12.70 15.28
C ARG A 374 30.35 -11.27 14.83
N MET A 375 29.68 -10.82 13.77
CA MET A 375 29.85 -9.46 13.25
C MET A 375 29.35 -8.40 14.24
N ALA A 376 28.28 -8.71 14.98
CA ALA A 376 27.72 -7.80 15.97
C ALA A 376 28.69 -7.56 17.12
N ARG A 377 29.31 -8.61 17.66
CA ARG A 377 30.34 -8.48 18.72
C ARG A 377 31.44 -7.50 18.35
N GLU A 378 31.98 -7.63 17.14
CA GLU A 378 33.03 -6.73 16.64
C GLU A 378 32.53 -5.28 16.45
N ARG A 379 31.25 -5.09 16.13
CA ARG A 379 30.64 -3.77 15.96
C ARG A 379 30.22 -3.13 17.28
N THR A 380 29.76 -3.90 18.25
CA THR A 380 29.49 -3.46 19.62
C THR A 380 30.76 -2.96 20.29
N GLU A 381 31.88 -3.67 20.11
CA GLU A 381 33.16 -3.24 20.68
C GLU A 381 33.56 -1.84 20.21
N ARG A 382 33.33 -1.53 18.93
CA ARG A 382 33.56 -0.17 18.40
C ARG A 382 32.68 0.88 19.07
N LEU A 383 31.44 0.54 19.46
CA LEU A 383 30.57 1.45 20.21
C LEU A 383 31.12 1.71 21.61
N ASN A 384 31.58 0.66 22.31
CA ASN A 384 32.18 0.78 23.64
C ASN A 384 33.43 1.64 23.61
N VAL A 385 34.33 1.42 22.65
CA VAL A 385 35.56 2.21 22.47
C VAL A 385 35.22 3.67 22.20
N PHE A 386 34.29 3.95 21.28
CA PHE A 386 33.84 5.33 21.02
C PHE A 386 33.26 6.00 22.26
N LYS A 387 32.43 5.28 23.03
CA LYS A 387 31.85 5.80 24.27
C LYS A 387 32.95 6.12 25.30
N GLY A 388 33.98 5.30 25.38
CA GLY A 388 35.16 5.56 26.21
C GLY A 388 35.85 6.87 25.85
N TRP A 389 36.12 7.09 24.56
CA TRP A 389 36.69 8.35 24.06
C TRP A 389 35.78 9.54 24.35
N TRP A 390 34.48 9.41 24.08
CA TRP A 390 33.49 10.45 24.37
C TRP A 390 33.51 10.88 25.84
N GLU A 391 33.47 9.92 26.77
CA GLU A 391 33.48 10.21 28.20
C GLU A 391 34.80 10.82 28.67
N GLU A 392 35.94 10.40 28.09
CA GLU A 392 37.25 10.97 28.37
C GLU A 392 37.32 12.45 27.96
N GLU A 393 36.95 12.77 26.71
CA GLU A 393 36.95 14.12 26.17
C GLU A 393 36.01 15.05 26.95
N GLN A 394 34.81 14.58 27.30
CA GLN A 394 33.86 15.35 28.12
C GLN A 394 34.41 15.64 29.53
N ARG A 395 35.03 14.65 30.19
CA ARG A 395 35.64 14.85 31.52
C ARG A 395 36.81 15.81 31.47
N GLU A 396 37.63 15.77 30.43
CA GLU A 396 38.74 16.71 30.24
C GLU A 396 38.21 18.15 30.13
N ALA A 397 37.20 18.36 29.29
CA ALA A 397 36.57 19.67 29.10
C ALA A 397 35.89 20.20 30.39
N GLU A 398 35.12 19.36 31.08
CA GLU A 398 34.44 19.75 32.33
C GLU A 398 35.41 19.92 33.52
N GLY A 399 36.47 19.12 33.58
CA GLY A 399 37.52 19.21 34.59
C GLY A 399 38.26 20.54 34.57
N LEU A 400 38.34 21.18 33.40
CA LEU A 400 38.89 22.53 33.24
C LEU A 400 37.95 23.61 33.81
N LEU A 401 36.64 23.38 33.79
CA LEU A 401 35.62 24.31 34.32
C LEU A 401 35.45 24.18 35.84
N ARG A 402 35.79 23.04 36.44
CA ARG A 402 35.72 22.79 37.90
C ARG A 402 36.90 23.35 38.70
N ARG A 403 37.78 24.16 38.09
CA ARG A 403 38.80 24.91 38.84
C ARG A 403 38.23 26.21 39.43
N LYS A 404 37.56 26.09 40.58
CA LYS A 404 37.78 26.91 41.78
C LYS A 404 36.98 26.36 42.96
#